data_AF-D6RQ94-F1
#
_entry.id   AF-D6RQ94-F1
#
_cell.length_a   1.000
_cell.length_b   1.000
_cell.length_c   1.000
_cell.angle_alpha   90.00
_cell.angle_beta   90.00
_cell.angle_gamma   90.00
#
_symmetry.space_group_name_H-M   'P 1'
#
loop_
_entity.id
_entity.type
_entity.pdbx_description
1 polymer ?
#
loop_
_entity_poly.entity_id
_entity_poly.type
_entity_poly.pdbx_seq_one_letter_code
_entity_poly.pdbx_strand_id
1 'polypeptide(L)'
;MFPSRGLTEPSAVGSGDEEVNANNVNLALLPKLRRLGVQCYAAEDPGSVDPEEENFLDPLPSLITILNTIPRSNTIEDFHLTMDYGVEDTTRLDVDSWADVDEFLTNKARLPHLKSVRIEVNNFFDYFVDEIADEVRRSIPKLEASGMLTLRAQTSMWIDDLVGG
;
A
#
# COMPACT_ATOMS: atom_id res chain seq x y z
N MET A 1 38.11 29.32 -47.91
CA MET A 1 36.98 28.37 -48.09
C MET A 1 36.97 27.46 -46.87
N PHE A 2 36.07 27.71 -45.92
CA PHE A 2 35.86 26.89 -44.74
C PHE A 2 34.38 26.46 -44.72
N PRO A 3 34.06 25.19 -44.47
CA PRO A 3 32.68 24.72 -44.52
C PRO A 3 31.93 25.12 -43.26
N SER A 4 30.68 25.55 -43.47
CA SER A 4 29.69 25.87 -42.44
C SER A 4 29.45 24.67 -41.52
N ARG A 5 29.67 24.85 -40.22
CA ARG A 5 29.19 23.92 -39.19
C ARG A 5 27.70 24.19 -38.96
N GLY A 6 26.86 23.24 -39.36
CA GLY A 6 25.46 23.19 -38.94
C GLY A 6 25.39 22.96 -37.44
N LEU A 7 24.66 23.82 -36.74
CA LEU A 7 24.23 23.61 -35.37
C LEU A 7 23.01 22.68 -35.43
N THR A 8 23.18 21.42 -35.03
CA THR A 8 22.06 20.54 -34.69
C THR A 8 21.62 20.86 -33.26
N GLU A 9 20.35 21.23 -33.11
CA GLU A 9 19.69 21.39 -31.82
C GLU A 9 19.73 20.06 -31.05
N PRO A 10 19.98 20.07 -29.73
CA PRO A 10 19.79 18.87 -28.93
C PRO A 10 18.30 18.55 -28.89
N SER A 11 17.94 17.39 -29.45
CA SER A 11 16.62 16.80 -29.30
C SER A 11 16.28 16.71 -27.82
N ALA A 12 15.11 17.24 -27.45
CA ALA A 12 14.51 17.07 -26.15
C ALA A 12 14.54 15.58 -25.78
N VAL A 13 15.31 15.24 -24.76
CA VAL A 13 15.19 13.98 -24.05
C VAL A 13 13.79 14.01 -23.47
N GLY A 14 12.89 13.23 -24.05
CA GLY A 14 11.59 12.99 -23.48
C GLY A 14 11.80 12.47 -22.06
N SER A 15 11.45 13.30 -21.08
CA SER A 15 11.07 12.84 -19.75
C SER A 15 9.80 12.02 -19.92
N GLY A 16 9.97 10.82 -20.45
CA GLY A 16 9.00 9.75 -20.29
C GLY A 16 9.06 9.39 -18.82
N ASP A 17 8.27 10.12 -18.03
CA ASP A 17 7.69 9.55 -16.82
C ASP A 17 6.89 8.34 -17.31
N GLU A 18 7.56 7.20 -17.46
CA GLU A 18 6.90 5.92 -17.33
C GLU A 18 6.38 5.91 -15.90
N GLU A 19 5.16 6.44 -15.73
CA GLU A 19 4.26 5.99 -14.69
C GLU A 19 4.33 4.48 -14.74
N VAL A 20 5.08 3.90 -13.81
CA VAL A 20 5.03 2.48 -13.51
C VAL A 20 3.61 2.26 -13.04
N ASN A 21 2.73 1.97 -13.98
CA ASN A 21 1.34 1.68 -13.71
C ASN A 21 1.37 0.48 -12.76
N ALA A 22 1.03 0.70 -11.49
CA ALA A 22 1.05 -0.32 -10.45
C ALA A 22 0.23 -1.57 -10.84
N ASN A 23 -0.65 -1.43 -11.83
CA ASN A 23 -1.39 -2.51 -12.49
C ASN A 23 -0.51 -3.52 -13.27
N ASN A 24 0.79 -3.28 -13.45
CA ASN A 24 1.70 -4.18 -14.18
C ASN A 24 2.62 -5.03 -13.28
N VAL A 25 2.44 -5.02 -11.95
CA VAL A 25 3.22 -5.88 -11.05
C VAL A 25 2.72 -7.33 -11.15
N ASN A 26 3.37 -8.13 -12.00
CA ASN A 26 3.12 -9.56 -12.08
C ASN A 26 4.04 -10.34 -11.11
N LEU A 27 3.53 -10.64 -9.91
CA LEU A 27 4.26 -11.43 -8.91
C LEU A 27 4.49 -12.88 -9.35
N ALA A 28 3.94 -13.33 -10.48
CA ALA A 28 4.20 -14.65 -11.03
C ALA A 28 5.62 -14.85 -11.56
N LEU A 29 6.36 -13.77 -11.78
CA LEU A 29 7.73 -13.81 -12.28
C LEU A 29 8.78 -13.96 -11.17
N LEU A 30 8.36 -13.98 -9.89
CA LEU A 30 9.26 -14.08 -8.74
C LEU A 30 9.25 -15.51 -8.17
N PRO A 31 10.12 -16.43 -8.63
CA PRO A 31 10.18 -17.78 -8.11
C PRO A 31 10.74 -17.78 -6.68
N LYS A 32 10.14 -18.62 -5.81
CA LYS A 32 10.57 -18.83 -4.42
C LYS A 32 10.42 -17.59 -3.54
N LEU A 33 9.39 -16.78 -3.78
CA LEU A 33 9.07 -15.66 -2.90
C LEU A 33 8.71 -16.20 -1.51
N ARG A 34 9.47 -15.78 -0.49
CA ARG A 34 9.28 -16.17 0.92
C ARG A 34 8.81 -15.03 1.81
N ARG A 35 9.10 -13.79 1.41
CA ARG A 35 8.72 -12.58 2.14
C ARG A 35 8.15 -11.59 1.16
N LEU A 36 7.08 -10.91 1.54
CA LEU A 36 6.44 -9.89 0.74
C LEU A 36 6.18 -8.66 1.60
N GLY A 37 6.75 -7.53 1.20
CA GLY A 37 6.47 -6.22 1.78
C GLY A 37 5.65 -5.41 0.80
N VAL A 38 4.61 -4.75 1.28
CA VAL A 38 3.73 -3.88 0.51
C VAL A 38 3.53 -2.60 1.31
N GLN A 39 3.62 -1.46 0.63
CA GLN A 39 3.25 -0.17 1.17
C GLN A 39 2.10 0.37 0.33
N CYS A 40 1.05 0.81 1.02
CA CYS A 40 -0.18 1.33 0.44
C CYS A 40 -0.46 2.72 1.01
N TYR A 41 -1.07 3.57 0.19
CA TYR A 41 -1.48 4.91 0.58
C TYR A 41 -2.98 5.06 0.35
N ALA A 42 -3.72 5.41 1.41
CA ALA A 42 -5.12 5.77 1.37
C ALA A 42 -5.21 7.30 1.46
N ALA A 43 -5.75 7.90 0.40
CA ALA A 43 -5.91 9.35 0.26
C ALA A 43 -7.36 9.69 -0.06
N GLU A 44 -7.74 10.93 0.24
CA GLU A 44 -8.96 11.53 -0.27
C GLU A 44 -8.98 11.48 -1.80
N ASP A 45 -10.10 11.09 -2.40
CA ASP A 45 -10.29 11.15 -3.85
C ASP A 45 -10.36 12.62 -4.29
N PRO A 46 -9.35 13.14 -5.02
CA PRO A 46 -9.36 14.54 -5.48
C PRO A 46 -10.47 14.80 -6.52
N GLY A 47 -11.12 13.75 -7.04
CA GLY A 47 -12.25 13.82 -7.95
C GLY A 47 -13.63 13.89 -7.28
N SER A 48 -13.70 13.82 -5.95
CA SER A 48 -14.95 13.99 -5.21
C SER A 48 -15.51 15.40 -5.45
N VAL A 49 -16.67 15.47 -6.11
CA VAL A 49 -17.37 16.74 -6.39
C VAL A 49 -18.25 17.16 -5.21
N ASP A 50 -18.54 16.23 -4.30
CA ASP A 50 -19.37 16.46 -3.14
C ASP A 50 -18.51 16.43 -1.86
N PRO A 51 -18.32 17.57 -1.15
CA PRO A 51 -17.57 17.62 0.10
C PRO A 51 -18.23 16.80 1.25
N GLU A 52 -19.47 16.34 1.07
CA GLU A 52 -20.12 15.38 1.97
C GLU A 52 -19.87 13.91 1.57
N GLU A 53 -19.44 13.65 0.33
CA GLU A 53 -18.98 12.35 -0.18
C GLU A 53 -17.47 12.38 -0.45
N GLU A 54 -16.67 12.81 0.54
CA GLU A 54 -15.23 12.53 0.51
C GLU A 54 -15.03 11.02 0.54
N ASN A 55 -14.93 10.43 -0.65
CA ASN A 55 -14.61 9.02 -0.81
C ASN A 55 -13.10 8.88 -0.68
N PHE A 56 -12.66 8.04 0.25
CA PHE A 56 -11.26 7.65 0.32
C PHE A 56 -10.99 6.58 -0.74
N LEU A 57 -9.87 6.72 -1.45
CA LEU A 57 -9.39 5.67 -2.32
C LEU A 57 -8.76 4.58 -1.46
N ASP A 58 -9.52 3.52 -1.19
CA ASP A 58 -9.02 2.34 -0.50
C ASP A 58 -8.15 1.49 -1.45
N PRO A 59 -6.84 1.32 -1.16
CA PRO A 59 -5.94 0.54 -2.00
C PRO A 59 -6.06 -0.98 -1.77
N LEU A 60 -6.74 -1.44 -0.71
CA LEU A 60 -6.78 -2.85 -0.33
C LEU A 60 -7.45 -3.76 -1.37
N PRO A 61 -8.58 -3.41 -2.01
CA PRO A 61 -9.17 -4.24 -3.07
C PRO A 61 -8.20 -4.49 -4.24
N SER A 62 -7.44 -3.45 -4.61
CA SER A 62 -6.40 -3.54 -5.64
C SER A 62 -5.24 -4.42 -5.18
N LEU A 63 -4.79 -4.27 -3.93
CA LEU A 63 -3.77 -5.12 -3.34
C LEU A 63 -4.19 -6.59 -3.37
N ILE A 64 -5.40 -6.93 -2.92
CA ILE A 64 -5.92 -8.29 -2.92
C ILE A 64 -5.95 -8.88 -4.33
N THR A 65 -6.32 -8.07 -5.33
CA THR A 65 -6.24 -8.47 -6.74
C THR A 65 -4.82 -8.85 -7.15
N ILE A 66 -3.82 -8.03 -6.80
CA ILE A 66 -2.41 -8.30 -7.06
C ILE A 66 -1.92 -9.56 -6.30
N LEU A 67 -2.27 -9.72 -5.02
CA LEU A 67 -1.88 -10.90 -4.23
C LEU A 67 -2.49 -12.21 -4.78
N ASN A 68 -3.67 -12.13 -5.41
CA ASN A 68 -4.29 -13.26 -6.10
C ASN A 68 -3.51 -13.73 -7.35
N THR A 69 -2.60 -12.92 -7.88
CA THR A 69 -1.74 -13.32 -9.00
C THR A 69 -0.54 -14.17 -8.58
N ILE A 70 -0.22 -14.25 -7.28
CA ILE A 70 0.94 -14.99 -6.78
C ILE A 70 0.79 -16.49 -7.12
N PRO A 71 1.76 -17.12 -7.79
CA PRO A 71 1.71 -18.54 -8.08
C PRO A 71 1.66 -19.38 -6.81
N ARG A 72 0.90 -20.48 -6.85
CA ARG A 72 0.83 -21.43 -5.73
C ARG A 72 2.17 -22.11 -5.39
N SER A 73 3.15 -22.04 -6.29
CA SER A 73 4.51 -22.53 -6.06
C SER A 73 5.33 -21.63 -5.13
N ASN A 74 4.88 -20.41 -4.85
CA ASN A 74 5.53 -19.52 -3.90
C ASN A 74 5.18 -19.93 -2.46
N THR A 75 6.15 -19.76 -1.57
CA THR A 75 6.10 -20.21 -0.18
C THR A 75 6.21 -19.00 0.74
N ILE A 76 5.26 -18.09 0.65
CA ILE A 76 5.26 -16.89 1.48
C ILE A 76 5.12 -17.31 2.94
N GLU A 77 6.12 -16.93 3.73
CA GLU A 77 6.23 -17.20 5.16
C GLU A 77 5.99 -15.95 5.99
N ASP A 78 6.29 -14.78 5.42
CA ASP A 78 6.25 -13.47 6.07
C ASP A 78 5.58 -12.45 5.14
N PHE A 79 4.58 -11.75 5.65
CA PHE A 79 3.89 -10.68 4.94
C PHE A 79 3.94 -9.40 5.77
N HIS A 80 4.38 -8.30 5.16
CA HIS A 80 4.43 -6.99 5.77
C HIS A 80 3.58 -6.02 4.95
N LEU A 81 2.59 -5.40 5.58
CA LEU A 81 1.78 -4.34 4.98
C LEU A 81 1.94 -3.06 5.79
N THR A 82 2.38 -2.01 5.13
CA THR A 82 2.34 -0.64 5.66
C THR A 82 1.18 0.08 4.98
N MET A 83 0.27 0.65 5.76
CA MET A 83 -0.84 1.45 5.28
C MET A 83 -0.68 2.87 5.80
N ASP A 84 -0.38 3.80 4.89
CA ASP A 84 -0.30 5.22 5.18
C ASP A 84 -1.66 5.87 4.88
N TYR A 85 -2.25 6.49 5.90
CA TYR A 85 -3.47 7.26 5.81
C TYR A 85 -3.13 8.76 5.77
N GLY A 86 -3.81 9.49 4.89
CA GLY A 86 -3.81 10.94 4.88
C GLY A 86 -5.17 11.48 5.28
N VAL A 87 -5.68 11.11 6.47
CA VAL A 87 -7.05 11.44 6.89
C VAL A 87 -7.07 12.38 8.09
N GLU A 88 -7.83 13.47 7.97
CA GLU A 88 -8.08 14.44 9.05
C GLU A 88 -9.34 14.12 9.86
N ASP A 89 -10.15 13.14 9.43
CA ASP A 89 -11.37 12.69 10.10
C ASP A 89 -11.58 11.18 9.88
N THR A 90 -11.72 10.42 10.96
CA THR A 90 -11.92 8.96 10.95
C THR A 90 -13.37 8.55 10.74
N THR A 91 -14.34 9.45 10.88
CA THR A 91 -15.77 9.13 10.78
C THR A 91 -16.19 8.68 9.38
N ARG A 92 -15.38 9.02 8.38
CA ARG A 92 -15.57 8.70 6.95
C ARG A 92 -14.66 7.58 6.47
N LEU A 93 -13.82 7.02 7.35
CA LEU A 93 -12.92 5.94 7.00
C LEU A 93 -13.69 4.63 6.89
N ASP A 94 -13.89 4.16 5.66
CA ASP A 94 -14.36 2.79 5.42
C ASP A 94 -13.17 1.82 5.55
N VAL A 95 -13.26 0.91 6.52
CA VAL A 95 -12.27 -0.15 6.75
C VAL A 95 -12.78 -1.53 6.36
N ASP A 96 -13.90 -1.63 5.64
CA ASP A 96 -14.55 -2.92 5.32
C ASP A 96 -13.62 -3.84 4.51
N SER A 97 -12.79 -3.29 3.62
CA SER A 97 -11.83 -4.09 2.84
C SER A 97 -10.75 -4.77 3.67
N TRP A 98 -10.55 -4.38 4.93
CA TRP A 98 -9.67 -5.12 5.85
C TRP A 98 -10.18 -6.53 6.13
N ALA A 99 -11.49 -6.76 6.06
CA ALA A 99 -12.05 -8.10 6.18
C ALA A 99 -11.57 -9.03 5.05
N ASP A 100 -11.40 -8.50 3.84
CA ASP A 100 -10.85 -9.28 2.71
C ASP A 100 -9.36 -9.59 2.90
N VAL A 101 -8.61 -8.67 3.52
CA VAL A 101 -7.22 -8.91 3.93
C VAL A 101 -7.14 -10.03 4.98
N ASP A 102 -8.03 -10.01 5.97
CA ASP A 102 -8.15 -11.05 7.00
C ASP A 102 -8.44 -12.42 6.37
N GLU A 103 -9.45 -12.48 5.49
CA GLU A 103 -9.83 -13.69 4.75
C GLU A 103 -8.65 -14.23 3.92
N PHE A 104 -7.97 -13.36 3.16
CA PHE A 104 -6.89 -13.76 2.27
C PHE A 104 -5.66 -14.28 3.03
N LEU A 105 -5.19 -13.54 4.04
CA LEU A 105 -3.96 -13.88 4.76
C LEU A 105 -4.15 -15.09 5.69
N THR A 106 -5.38 -15.38 6.12
CA THR A 106 -5.67 -16.58 6.92
C THR A 106 -5.97 -17.82 6.09
N ASN A 107 -6.16 -17.69 4.78
CA ASN A 107 -6.46 -18.80 3.89
C ASN A 107 -5.25 -19.73 3.70
N LYS A 108 -5.20 -20.83 4.46
CA LYS A 108 -4.13 -21.84 4.38
C LYS A 108 -4.12 -22.65 3.09
N ALA A 109 -5.21 -22.70 2.32
CA ALA A 109 -5.17 -23.29 0.98
C ALA A 109 -4.40 -22.40 -0.01
N ARG A 110 -4.40 -21.08 0.24
CA ARG A 110 -3.69 -20.10 -0.58
C ARG A 110 -2.26 -19.86 -0.10
N LEU A 111 -2.07 -19.71 1.21
CA LEU A 111 -0.81 -19.39 1.87
C LEU A 111 -0.49 -20.42 2.98
N PRO A 112 -0.22 -21.69 2.62
CA PRO A 112 -0.01 -22.77 3.60
C PRO A 112 1.20 -22.56 4.51
N HIS A 113 2.17 -21.74 4.07
CA HIS A 113 3.43 -21.52 4.78
C HIS A 113 3.49 -20.19 5.53
N LEU A 114 2.44 -19.36 5.48
CA LEU A 114 2.44 -18.07 6.16
C LEU A 114 2.49 -18.27 7.67
N LYS A 115 3.47 -17.62 8.31
CA LYS A 115 3.78 -17.72 9.74
C LYS A 115 3.68 -16.37 10.45
N SER A 116 3.97 -15.28 9.76
CA SER A 116 3.97 -13.94 10.35
C SER A 116 3.32 -12.94 9.41
N VAL A 117 2.48 -12.09 9.99
CA VAL A 117 1.87 -10.95 9.34
C VAL A 117 2.19 -9.72 10.18
N ARG A 118 2.86 -8.74 9.59
CA ARG A 118 3.05 -7.43 10.20
C ARG A 118 2.18 -6.43 9.46
N ILE A 119 1.39 -5.68 10.22
CA ILE A 119 0.62 -4.54 9.72
C ILE A 119 1.10 -3.30 10.47
N GLU A 120 1.54 -2.30 9.72
CA GLU A 120 1.91 -0.98 10.21
C GLU A 120 0.88 0.01 9.67
N VAL A 121 0.08 0.58 10.56
CA VAL A 121 -0.88 1.64 10.24
C VAL A 121 -0.22 2.96 10.58
N ASN A 122 -0.10 3.82 9.59
CA ASN A 122 0.42 5.16 9.75
C ASN A 122 -0.66 6.18 9.42
N ASN A 123 -0.67 7.30 10.13
CA ASN A 123 -1.44 8.47 9.72
C ASN A 123 -0.52 9.68 9.68
N PHE A 124 -0.77 10.59 8.73
CA PHE A 124 -0.09 11.88 8.67
C PHE A 124 -0.56 12.85 9.76
N PHE A 125 -1.73 12.59 10.34
CA PHE A 125 -2.30 13.40 11.42
C PHE A 125 -2.30 12.62 12.74
N ASP A 126 -1.55 13.12 13.73
CA ASP A 126 -1.25 12.44 15.00
C ASP A 126 -2.48 11.99 15.78
N TYR A 127 -3.62 12.67 15.63
CA TYR A 127 -4.76 12.53 16.53
C TYR A 127 -5.62 11.29 16.29
N PHE A 128 -5.43 10.60 15.15
CA PHE A 128 -6.36 9.55 14.70
C PHE A 128 -5.74 8.16 14.53
N VAL A 129 -4.41 8.03 14.61
CA VAL A 129 -3.74 6.77 14.27
C VAL A 129 -4.18 5.60 15.16
N ASP A 130 -4.45 5.85 16.44
CA ASP A 130 -4.92 4.83 17.38
C ASP A 130 -6.36 4.39 17.07
N GLU A 131 -7.23 5.32 16.69
CA GLU A 131 -8.62 5.01 16.30
C GLU A 131 -8.65 4.14 15.04
N ILE A 132 -7.86 4.52 14.03
CA ILE A 132 -7.71 3.74 12.79
C ILE A 132 -7.19 2.35 13.12
N ALA A 133 -6.15 2.24 13.94
CA ALA A 133 -5.58 0.95 14.31
C ALA A 133 -6.58 0.06 15.07
N ASP A 134 -7.44 0.65 15.91
CA ASP A 134 -8.49 -0.07 16.61
C ASP A 134 -9.60 -0.56 15.66
N GLU A 135 -10.00 0.25 14.68
CA GLU A 135 -10.94 -0.18 13.64
C GLU A 135 -10.34 -1.32 12.79
N VAL A 136 -9.08 -1.17 12.35
CA VAL A 136 -8.36 -2.23 11.63
C VAL A 136 -8.34 -3.51 12.44
N ARG A 137 -8.01 -3.44 13.73
CA ARG A 137 -7.99 -4.61 14.63
C ARG A 137 -9.35 -5.30 14.68
N ARG A 138 -10.45 -4.55 14.77
CA ARG A 138 -11.81 -5.11 14.77
C ARG A 138 -12.16 -5.79 13.45
N SER A 139 -11.62 -5.31 12.33
CA SER A 139 -11.85 -5.86 10.99
C SER A 139 -11.00 -7.08 10.64
N ILE A 140 -9.98 -7.43 11.44
CA ILE A 140 -9.07 -8.58 11.19
C ILE A 140 -9.07 -9.67 12.29
N PRO A 141 -10.25 -10.13 12.76
CA PRO A 141 -10.33 -11.01 13.92
C PRO A 141 -9.68 -12.38 13.71
N LYS A 142 -9.66 -12.93 12.48
CA LYS A 142 -9.05 -14.25 12.23
C LYS A 142 -7.53 -14.17 12.33
N LEU A 143 -6.92 -13.10 11.82
CA LEU A 143 -5.48 -12.83 11.93
C LEU A 143 -5.07 -12.64 13.38
N GLU A 144 -5.84 -11.88 14.15
CA GLU A 144 -5.60 -11.71 15.59
C GLU A 144 -5.66 -13.06 16.32
N ALA A 145 -6.72 -13.83 16.10
CA ALA A 145 -6.90 -15.16 16.71
C ALA A 145 -5.82 -16.18 16.28
N SER A 146 -5.20 -15.99 15.11
CA SER A 146 -4.19 -16.91 14.57
C SER A 146 -2.84 -16.86 15.31
N GLY A 147 -2.58 -15.79 16.07
CA GLY A 147 -1.28 -15.53 16.70
C GLY A 147 -0.14 -15.18 15.73
N MET A 148 -0.44 -14.99 14.44
CA MET A 148 0.55 -14.58 13.43
C MET A 148 0.73 -13.06 13.34
N LEU A 149 -0.24 -12.30 13.84
CA LEU A 149 -0.35 -10.85 13.65
C LEU A 149 0.56 -10.07 14.61
N THR A 150 1.27 -9.09 14.05
CA THR A 150 1.84 -7.96 14.77
C THR A 150 1.27 -6.68 14.15
N LEU A 151 0.41 -5.98 14.88
CA LEU A 151 -0.17 -4.69 14.46
C LEU A 151 0.56 -3.56 15.19
N ARG A 152 0.97 -2.53 14.45
CA ARG A 152 1.57 -1.30 14.98
C ARG A 152 0.85 -0.09 14.42
N ALA A 153 0.68 0.91 15.27
CA ALA A 153 0.18 2.24 14.92
C ALA A 153 1.35 3.22 15.07
N GLN A 154 1.63 4.05 14.05
CA GLN A 154 2.68 5.06 14.13
C GLN A 154 2.24 6.36 13.47
N THR A 155 2.55 7.49 14.09
CA THR A 155 2.46 8.77 13.40
C THR A 155 3.63 8.90 12.42
N SER A 156 3.33 9.17 11.15
CA SER A 156 4.38 9.47 10.17
C SER A 156 4.69 10.96 10.21
N MET A 157 5.82 11.33 10.81
CA MET A 157 6.35 12.68 10.69
C MET A 157 6.98 12.85 9.30
N TRP A 158 6.44 13.76 8.49
CA TRP A 158 7.13 14.21 7.29
C TRP A 158 8.49 14.80 7.69
N ILE A 159 9.56 14.29 7.07
CA ILE A 159 10.96 14.73 7.29
C ILE A 159 11.22 16.12 6.66
N ASP A 160 10.19 16.92 6.34
CA ASP A 160 10.40 18.27 5.83
C ASP A 160 10.88 19.24 6.93
N ASP A 161 10.61 18.95 8.21
CA ASP A 161 11.15 19.73 9.34
C ASP A 161 12.63 19.44 9.68
N LEU A 162 13.27 18.48 9.01
CA LEU A 162 14.67 18.09 9.27
C LEU A 162 15.67 18.69 8.27
N VAL A 163 15.22 19.35 7.20
CA VAL A 163 16.10 19.94 6.16
C VAL A 163 16.03 21.48 6.12
N GLY A 164 15.20 22.10 6.96
CA GLY A 164 15.02 23.57 7.03
C GLY A 164 15.76 24.29 8.15
N GLY A 165 16.92 23.79 8.60
CA GLY A 165 17.77 24.42 9.63
C GLY A 165 18.93 25.24 9.07
#